data_AF-A0A4P7SN81-F1
#
_entry.id   AF-A0A4P7SN81-F1
#
_cell.length_a   1.000
_cell.length_b   1.000
_cell.length_c   1.000
_cell.angle_alpha   90.00
_cell.angle_beta   90.00
_cell.angle_gamma   90.00
#
_symmetry.space_group_name_H-M   'P 1'
#
loop_
_entity.id
_entity.type
_entity.pdbx_description
1 polymer ?
#
loop_
_entity_poly.entity_id
_entity_poly.type
_entity_poly.pdbx_seq_one_letter_code
_entity_poly.pdbx_strand_id
1 'polypeptide(L)'
;MSAPMRRAKVRAFTDHTTVGQVRVGPGGSVTIGCACGMTLTNGPGWSLDEHIRLHRAEARFLALAAVAPEGIPRLVPYPPSGATS
;
A
#
# COMPACT_ATOMS: atom_id res chain seq x y z
N MET A 1 19.58 -5.52 -0.48
CA MET A 1 18.68 -4.91 0.52
C MET A 1 19.17 -5.25 1.92
N SER A 2 19.25 -4.27 2.82
CA SER A 2 19.72 -4.46 4.22
C SER A 2 18.74 -5.27 5.07
N ALA A 3 19.19 -5.76 6.23
CA ALA A 3 18.34 -6.52 7.14
C ALA A 3 17.12 -5.71 7.67
N PRO A 4 17.24 -4.43 8.08
CA PRO A 4 16.10 -3.60 8.44
C PRO A 4 15.07 -3.47 7.30
N MET A 5 15.52 -3.17 6.08
CA MET A 5 14.64 -3.03 4.92
C MET A 5 13.94 -4.34 4.55
N ARG A 6 14.63 -5.49 4.68
CA ARG A 6 14.01 -6.82 4.49
C ARG A 6 12.86 -7.06 5.45
N ARG A 7 13.07 -6.78 6.74
CA ARG A 7 12.01 -6.91 7.75
C ARG A 7 10.86 -5.94 7.51
N ALA A 8 11.14 -4.69 7.17
CA ALA A 8 10.11 -3.70 6.86
C ALA A 8 9.24 -4.12 5.66
N LYS A 9 9.87 -4.62 4.58
CA LYS A 9 9.14 -5.16 3.42
C LYS A 9 8.23 -6.32 3.80
N VAL A 10 8.72 -7.28 4.59
CA VAL A 10 7.92 -8.45 5.01
C VAL A 10 6.74 -8.00 5.86
N ARG A 11 6.96 -7.10 6.83
CA ARG A 11 5.88 -6.54 7.65
C ARG A 11 4.82 -5.82 6.81
N ALA A 12 5.23 -4.93 5.90
CA ALA A 12 4.28 -4.26 5.02
C ALA A 12 3.44 -5.23 4.17
N PHE A 13 4.02 -6.37 3.77
CA PHE A 13 3.28 -7.41 3.06
C PHE A 13 2.27 -8.12 3.97
N THR A 14 2.67 -8.50 5.19
CA THR A 14 1.78 -9.20 6.12
C THR A 14 0.64 -8.31 6.59
N ASP A 15 0.94 -7.05 6.89
CA ASP A 15 0.00 -6.08 7.47
C ASP A 15 -1.02 -5.57 6.42
N HIS A 16 -0.73 -5.75 5.12
CA HIS A 16 -1.60 -5.36 4.00
C HIS A 16 -2.07 -6.56 3.16
N THR A 17 -2.37 -7.68 3.81
CA THR A 17 -3.01 -8.83 3.18
C THR A 17 -4.51 -8.55 2.99
N THR A 18 -5.08 -8.99 1.87
CA THR A 18 -6.53 -8.92 1.62
C THR A 18 -7.25 -9.94 2.49
N VAL A 19 -8.35 -9.55 3.12
CA VAL A 19 -9.10 -10.36 4.07
C VAL A 19 -10.58 -10.38 3.73
N GLY A 20 -11.25 -11.47 4.13
CA GLY A 20 -12.66 -11.68 3.84
C GLY A 20 -12.91 -12.13 2.40
N GLN A 21 -14.13 -11.85 1.91
CA GLN A 21 -14.59 -12.25 0.59
C GLN A 21 -14.83 -11.02 -0.29
N VAL A 22 -14.66 -11.20 -1.61
CA VAL A 22 -15.08 -10.21 -2.59
C VAL A 22 -16.59 -10.04 -2.52
N ARG A 23 -17.06 -8.79 -2.44
CA ARG A 23 -18.49 -8.46 -2.46
C ARG A 23 -18.79 -7.61 -3.68
N VAL A 24 -19.79 -8.03 -4.44
CA VAL A 24 -20.34 -7.25 -5.56
C VAL A 24 -21.58 -6.51 -5.06
N GLY A 25 -21.55 -5.19 -5.14
CA GLY A 25 -22.65 -4.32 -4.76
C GLY A 25 -23.46 -3.82 -5.96
N PRO A 26 -24.57 -3.11 -5.70
CA PRO A 26 -25.34 -2.43 -6.73
C PRO A 26 -24.47 -1.49 -7.57
N GLY A 27 -24.83 -1.30 -8.83
CA GLY A 27 -24.11 -0.40 -9.74
C GLY A 27 -22.70 -0.88 -10.15
N GLY A 28 -22.36 -2.14 -9.91
CA GLY A 28 -21.09 -2.73 -10.34
C GLY A 28 -19.90 -2.42 -9.41
N SER A 29 -20.17 -1.98 -8.18
CA SER A 29 -19.12 -1.89 -7.16
C SER A 29 -18.62 -3.28 -6.77
N VAL A 30 -17.31 -3.43 -6.62
CA VAL A 30 -16.64 -4.68 -6.24
C VAL A 30 -15.64 -4.34 -5.15
N THR A 31 -15.78 -4.98 -3.99
CA THR A 31 -15.04 -4.61 -2.77
C THR A 31 -14.39 -5.82 -2.10
N ILE A 32 -13.29 -5.60 -1.35
CA ILE A 32 -12.66 -6.57 -0.44
C ILE A 32 -11.99 -5.82 0.72
N GLY A 33 -11.87 -6.48 1.89
CA GLY A 33 -11.13 -5.91 3.02
C GLY A 33 -9.62 -6.05 2.88
N CYS A 34 -8.87 -5.15 3.51
CA CYS A 34 -7.44 -5.26 3.78
C CYS A 34 -7.22 -5.40 5.29
N ALA A 35 -6.21 -6.15 5.71
CA ALA A 35 -5.88 -6.39 7.12
C ALA A 35 -5.60 -5.10 7.90
N CYS A 36 -5.19 -4.02 7.21
CA CYS A 36 -5.04 -2.69 7.80
C CYS A 36 -6.37 -1.98 8.13
N GLY A 37 -7.52 -2.60 7.85
CA GLY A 37 -8.86 -2.06 8.10
C GLY A 37 -9.48 -1.33 6.90
N MET A 38 -8.72 -1.10 5.83
CA MET A 38 -9.25 -0.44 4.62
C MET A 38 -10.19 -1.38 3.84
N THR A 39 -11.31 -0.84 3.34
CA THR A 39 -12.09 -1.49 2.29
C THR A 39 -11.58 -1.02 0.94
N LEU A 40 -11.06 -1.95 0.15
CA LEU A 40 -10.62 -1.73 -1.22
C LEU A 40 -11.83 -1.93 -2.13
N THR A 41 -12.07 -1.00 -3.03
CA THR A 41 -13.27 -0.90 -3.88
C THR A 41 -12.81 -0.51 -5.27
N ASN A 42 -13.39 -1.01 -6.37
CA ASN A 42 -13.15 -0.49 -7.73
C ASN A 42 -13.71 0.93 -7.94
N GLY A 43 -13.41 1.58 -9.07
CA GLY A 43 -13.98 2.89 -9.38
C GLY A 43 -14.06 3.20 -10.87
N PRO A 44 -14.45 4.43 -11.23
CA PRO A 44 -14.60 4.82 -12.63
C PRO A 44 -13.26 4.75 -13.37
N GLY A 45 -13.14 3.77 -14.27
CA GLY A 45 -11.94 3.57 -15.09
C GLY A 45 -10.83 2.73 -14.45
N TRP A 46 -11.05 2.12 -13.28
CA TRP A 46 -10.05 1.27 -12.64
C TRP A 46 -10.68 0.12 -11.82
N SER A 47 -10.00 -1.01 -11.82
CA SER A 47 -10.43 -2.28 -11.24
C SER A 47 -10.09 -2.42 -9.76
N LEU A 48 -10.74 -3.37 -9.09
CA LEU A 48 -10.39 -3.72 -7.71
C LEU A 48 -8.92 -4.16 -7.58
N ASP A 49 -8.39 -4.92 -8.56
CA ASP A 49 -7.00 -5.35 -8.55
C ASP A 49 -6.04 -4.15 -8.62
N GLU A 50 -6.36 -3.13 -9.41
CA GLU A 50 -5.56 -1.91 -9.48
C GLU A 50 -5.49 -1.18 -8.13
N HIS A 51 -6.59 -1.10 -7.40
CA HIS A 51 -6.59 -0.52 -6.06
C HIS A 51 -5.80 -1.38 -5.06
N ILE A 52 -5.93 -2.71 -5.11
CA ILE A 52 -5.13 -3.62 -4.27
C ILE A 52 -3.63 -3.40 -4.53
N ARG A 53 -3.23 -3.34 -5.81
CA ARG A 53 -1.83 -3.15 -6.20
C ARG A 53 -1.30 -1.79 -5.75
N LEU A 54 -2.05 -0.72 -5.99
CA LEU A 54 -1.66 0.63 -5.60
C LEU A 54 -1.52 0.76 -4.08
N HIS A 55 -2.52 0.33 -3.32
CA HIS A 55 -2.51 0.38 -1.87
C HIS A 55 -1.32 -0.37 -1.25
N ARG A 56 -1.03 -1.59 -1.73
CA ARG A 56 0.13 -2.37 -1.26
C ARG A 56 1.47 -1.76 -1.67
N ALA A 57 1.54 -1.17 -2.86
CA ALA A 57 2.74 -0.48 -3.32
C ALA A 57 3.03 0.73 -2.44
N GLU A 58 2.02 1.52 -2.11
CA GLU A 58 2.12 2.68 -1.21
C GLU A 58 2.56 2.26 0.19
N ALA A 59 1.89 1.26 0.79
CA ALA A 59 2.26 0.74 2.10
C ALA A 59 3.71 0.24 2.16
N ARG A 60 4.13 -0.51 1.13
CA ARG A 60 5.52 -0.99 1.01
C ARG A 60 6.50 0.17 0.83
N PHE A 61 6.14 1.19 0.05
CA PHE A 61 6.98 2.38 -0.13
C PHE A 61 7.19 3.08 1.20
N LEU A 62 6.13 3.38 1.95
CA LEU A 62 6.21 4.05 3.25
C LEU A 62 7.07 3.26 4.25
N ALA A 63 6.84 1.95 4.37
CA ALA A 63 7.60 1.09 5.28
C ALA A 63 9.09 1.03 4.92
N LEU A 64 9.43 0.98 3.63
CA LEU A 64 10.83 1.00 3.18
C LEU A 64 11.45 2.39 3.35
N ALA A 65 10.71 3.45 3.05
CA ALA A 65 11.16 4.82 3.14
C ALA A 65 11.55 5.22 4.57
N ALA A 66 10.84 4.69 5.57
CA ALA A 66 11.09 4.91 6.99
C ALA A 66 12.38 4.26 7.52
N VAL A 67 12.91 3.24 6.84
CA VAL A 67 14.13 2.51 7.26
C VAL A 67 15.25 2.55 6.24
N ALA A 68 15.08 3.32 5.17
CA ALA A 68 16.07 3.47 4.12
C ALA A 68 17.29 4.23 4.67
N PRO A 69 18.52 3.70 4.50
CA PRO A 69 19.74 4.45 4.77
C PRO A 69 19.77 5.81 4.08
N GLU A 70 20.47 6.76 4.69
CA GLU A 70 20.82 8.03 4.06
C GLU A 70 21.56 7.80 2.73
N GLY A 71 21.35 8.70 1.77
CA GLY A 71 21.99 8.63 0.45
C GLY A 71 21.42 7.60 -0.52
N ILE A 72 20.41 6.80 -0.16
CA ILE A 72 19.70 5.96 -1.14
C ILE A 72 19.00 6.85 -2.18
N PRO A 73 19.25 6.67 -3.49
CA PRO A 73 18.57 7.42 -4.52
C PRO A 73 17.05 7.24 -4.47
N ARG A 74 16.30 8.34 -4.58
CA ARG A 74 14.84 8.35 -4.64
C ARG A 74 14.39 9.04 -5.92
N LEU A 75 13.43 8.42 -6.61
CA LEU A 75 12.81 9.01 -7.80
C LEU A 75 11.86 10.16 -7.44
N VAL A 76 11.35 10.17 -6.21
CA VAL A 76 10.47 11.21 -5.67
C VAL A 76 11.00 11.67 -4.31
N PRO A 77 10.87 12.97 -3.98
CA PRO A 77 11.20 13.47 -2.65
C PRO A 77 10.41 12.74 -1.55
N TYR A 78 11.06 12.45 -0.43
CA TYR A 78 10.39 11.90 0.75
C TYR A 78 11.09 12.38 2.04
N PRO A 79 10.35 12.92 3.02
CA PRO A 79 8.90 13.15 2.99
C PRO A 79 8.53 14.16 1.88
N PRO A 80 7.29 14.10 1.34
CA PRO A 80 6.86 15.06 0.33
C PRO A 80 6.95 16.48 0.92
N SER A 81 7.40 17.42 0.09
CA SER A 81 7.53 18.83 0.49
C SER A 81 6.22 19.35 1.06
N GLY A 82 6.25 19.86 2.30
CA GLY A 82 5.09 20.38 3.01
C GLY A 82 4.42 19.42 4.01
N ALA A 83 4.90 18.18 4.13
CA ALA A 83 4.52 17.31 5.25
C ALA A 83 5.24 17.79 6.53
N THR A 84 4.64 18.72 7.28
CA THR A 84 5.05 19.01 8.67
C THR A 84 4.58 17.89 9.58
N SER A 85 5.51 17.34 10.35
CA SER A 85 5.27 16.35 11.42
C SER A 85 4.33 16.85 12.51
#